data_AF-A0A0A0D1H9-F1
#
_entry.id   AF-A0A0A0D1H9-F1
#
_cell.length_a   1.000
_cell.length_b   1.000
_cell.length_c   1.000
_cell.angle_alpha   90.00
_cell.angle_beta   90.00
_cell.angle_gamma   90.00
#
_symmetry.space_group_name_H-M   'P 1'
#
loop_
_entity.id
_entity.type
_entity.pdbx_description
1 polymer ?
#
loop_
_entity_poly.entity_id
_entity_poly.type
_entity_poly.pdbx_seq_one_letter_code
_entity_poly.pdbx_strand_id
1 'polypeptide(L)'
;MRMTQGCFSFLPDLTDKQIAAQVQYCIDHGWAVNIEFTDDPHPRNTYWEMWDLPMFDIRDAAAVMTELASCRKAYGDRYIRISGFDATPGWESLRISFLVNRPPEEARFALERQEVEGRSIRYTTRLVASSAN
;
A
#
# COMPACT_ATOMS: atom_id res chain seq x y z
N MET A 1 6.92 14.96 0.53
CA MET A 1 5.78 14.93 1.49
C MET A 1 5.57 13.47 1.82
N ARG A 2 5.24 13.11 3.07
CA ARG A 2 5.04 11.70 3.44
C ARG A 2 3.66 11.22 2.98
N MET A 3 3.59 10.11 2.24
CA MET A 3 2.33 9.50 1.83
C MET A 3 1.59 8.95 3.05
N THR A 4 0.32 9.30 3.22
CA THR A 4 -0.47 8.92 4.40
C THR A 4 -1.53 7.87 4.11
N GLN A 5 -1.48 7.21 2.95
CA GLN A 5 -2.27 6.00 2.67
C GLN A 5 -1.87 4.86 3.62
N GLY A 6 -2.80 3.96 3.91
CA GLY A 6 -2.60 2.85 4.85
C GLY A 6 -2.77 3.26 6.32
N CYS A 7 -3.24 2.32 7.13
CA CYS A 7 -3.78 2.62 8.47
C CYS A 7 -2.74 3.06 9.54
N PHE A 8 -1.43 2.96 9.25
CA PHE A 8 -0.36 3.27 10.21
C PHE A 8 0.60 4.38 9.76
N SER A 9 0.30 5.10 8.68
CA SER A 9 1.25 6.02 8.06
C SER A 9 1.55 7.32 8.83
N PHE A 10 0.81 7.58 9.91
CA PHE A 10 1.11 8.64 10.88
C PHE A 10 2.05 8.20 12.00
N LEU A 11 2.32 6.90 12.11
CA LEU A 11 3.39 6.36 12.96
C LEU A 11 4.72 6.41 12.20
N PRO A 12 5.86 6.27 12.92
CA PRO A 12 7.13 5.93 12.29
C PRO A 12 7.00 4.68 11.42
N ASP A 13 7.87 4.53 10.42
CA ASP A 13 7.88 3.34 9.57
C ASP A 13 8.05 2.07 10.43
N LEU A 14 7.19 1.08 10.15
CA LEU A 14 7.15 -0.14 10.94
C LEU A 14 8.43 -0.94 10.71
N THR A 15 9.02 -1.41 11.81
CA THR A 15 10.10 -2.40 11.77
C THR A 15 9.57 -3.76 11.32
N ASP A 16 10.45 -4.62 10.81
CA ASP A 16 10.06 -5.98 10.38
C ASP A 16 9.40 -6.79 11.50
N LYS A 17 9.83 -6.60 12.75
CA LYS A 17 9.18 -7.21 13.92
C LYS A 17 7.73 -6.73 14.09
N GLN A 18 7.47 -5.45 13.89
CA GLN A 18 6.12 -4.88 13.99
C GLN A 18 5.25 -5.33 12.81
N ILE A 19 5.82 -5.38 11.60
CA ILE A 19 5.12 -5.89 10.40
C ILE A 19 4.75 -7.36 10.61
N ALA A 20 5.69 -8.20 11.04
CA ALA A 20 5.44 -9.62 11.31
C ALA A 20 4.32 -9.81 12.34
N ALA A 21 4.24 -8.97 13.38
CA ALA A 21 3.16 -9.01 14.35
C ALA A 21 1.79 -8.67 13.74
N GLN A 22 1.71 -7.69 12.84
CA GLN A 22 0.46 -7.36 12.12
C GLN A 22 0.06 -8.45 11.13
N VAL A 23 1.04 -9.06 10.46
CA VAL A 23 0.79 -10.21 9.57
C VAL A 23 0.27 -11.39 10.38
N GLN A 24 0.91 -11.74 11.50
CA GLN A 24 0.45 -12.83 12.35
C GLN A 24 -0.96 -12.58 12.87
N TYR A 25 -1.26 -11.33 13.27
CA TYR A 25 -2.62 -10.93 13.63
C TYR A 25 -3.64 -11.23 12.51
N CYS A 26 -3.32 -10.94 11.24
CA CYS A 26 -4.21 -11.28 10.12
C CYS A 26 -4.41 -12.79 9.98
N ILE A 27 -3.33 -13.58 10.07
CA ILE A 27 -3.35 -15.04 9.98
C ILE A 27 -4.18 -15.65 11.11
N ASP A 28 -4.01 -15.15 12.34
CA ASP A 28 -4.75 -15.61 13.53
C ASP A 28 -6.27 -15.36 13.40
N HIS A 29 -6.67 -14.37 12.60
CA HIS A 29 -8.08 -14.09 12.27
C HIS A 29 -8.57 -14.85 11.02
N GLY A 30 -7.73 -15.69 10.42
CA GLY A 30 -8.06 -16.44 9.21
C GLY A 30 -8.14 -15.58 7.94
N TRP A 31 -7.49 -14.41 7.92
CA TRP A 31 -7.47 -13.52 6.76
C TRP A 31 -6.33 -13.89 5.82
N ALA A 32 -6.61 -13.93 4.52
CA ALA A 32 -5.59 -14.14 3.51
C ALA A 32 -4.72 -12.87 3.39
N VAL A 33 -3.40 -13.04 3.44
CA VAL A 33 -2.46 -11.91 3.38
C VAL A 33 -1.88 -11.79 1.97
N ASN A 34 -1.85 -10.58 1.44
CA ASN A 34 -1.21 -10.30 0.16
C ASN A 34 -0.26 -9.11 0.22
N ILE A 35 0.69 -9.08 -0.71
CA ILE A 35 1.67 -8.01 -0.89
C ILE A 35 1.40 -7.37 -2.25
N GLU A 36 1.39 -6.04 -2.30
CA GLU A 36 1.21 -5.27 -3.53
C GLU A 36 2.18 -4.09 -3.57
N PHE A 37 2.54 -3.64 -4.77
CA PHE A 37 3.47 -2.54 -4.95
C PHE A 37 3.06 -1.57 -6.07
N THR A 38 3.49 -0.31 -5.97
CA THR A 38 3.28 0.71 -7.02
C THR A 38 4.31 1.83 -6.96
N ASP A 39 4.58 2.44 -8.11
CA ASP A 39 5.27 3.72 -8.26
C ASP A 39 4.30 4.90 -8.49
N ASP A 40 3.00 4.63 -8.70
CA ASP A 40 1.94 5.65 -8.78
C ASP A 40 1.09 5.66 -7.49
N PRO A 41 1.42 6.53 -6.52
CA PRO A 41 0.65 6.61 -5.29
C PRO A 41 -0.56 7.55 -5.42
N HIS A 42 -1.10 7.79 -6.62
CA HIS A 42 -2.30 8.60 -6.79
C HIS A 42 -3.45 8.08 -5.91
N PRO A 43 -4.22 8.95 -5.20
CA PRO A 43 -5.23 8.51 -4.25
C PRO A 43 -6.40 7.72 -4.87
N ARG A 44 -6.49 7.68 -6.20
CA ARG A 44 -7.47 6.87 -6.94
C ARG A 44 -6.85 5.65 -7.62
N ASN A 45 -5.53 5.44 -7.50
CA ASN A 45 -4.90 4.21 -7.92
C ASN A 45 -5.28 3.09 -6.94
N THR A 46 -6.34 2.36 -7.30
CA THR A 46 -6.95 1.34 -6.44
C THR A 46 -6.21 0.01 -6.57
N TYR A 47 -5.80 -0.33 -7.79
CA TYR A 47 -5.15 -1.59 -8.14
C TYR A 47 -3.65 -1.39 -8.25
N TRP A 48 -2.94 -1.88 -7.23
CA TRP A 48 -1.50 -1.96 -7.25
C TRP A 48 -1.07 -3.27 -7.88
N GLU A 49 0.18 -3.37 -8.30
CA GLU A 49 0.72 -4.59 -8.87
C GLU A 49 0.80 -5.67 -7.78
N MET A 50 0.28 -6.85 -8.06
CA MET A 50 0.30 -7.97 -7.12
C MET A 50 1.70 -8.59 -7.09
N TRP A 51 2.25 -8.80 -5.89
CA TRP A 51 3.39 -9.68 -5.69
C TRP A 51 2.86 -11.11 -5.50
N ASP A 52 2.77 -11.83 -6.61
CA ASP A 52 2.21 -13.18 -6.68
C ASP A 52 0.74 -13.25 -6.17
N LEU A 53 0.25 -14.46 -5.92
CA LEU A 53 -1.09 -14.72 -5.39
C LEU A 53 -1.17 -14.41 -3.88
N PRO A 54 -2.36 -14.04 -3.37
CA PRO A 54 -2.59 -13.96 -1.93
C PRO A 54 -2.27 -15.29 -1.25
N MET A 55 -1.65 -15.22 -0.07
CA MET A 55 -1.26 -16.38 0.71
C MET A 55 -2.45 -16.86 1.55
N PHE A 56 -3.27 -17.75 0.98
CA PHE A 56 -4.51 -18.24 1.60
C PHE A 56 -4.29 -19.26 2.73
N ASP A 57 -3.36 -20.20 2.57
CA ASP A 57 -3.21 -21.37 3.46
C ASP A 57 -1.98 -21.29 4.39
N ILE A 58 -1.38 -20.11 4.53
CA ILE A 58 -0.22 -19.92 5.41
C ILE A 58 -0.64 -19.88 6.88
N ARG A 59 0.21 -20.44 7.75
CA ARG A 59 -0.01 -20.46 9.20
C ARG A 59 0.99 -19.65 10.01
N ASP A 60 2.07 -19.20 9.35
CA ASP A 60 3.16 -18.47 9.99
C ASP A 60 3.52 -17.23 9.17
N ALA A 61 3.59 -16.08 9.85
CA ALA A 61 4.02 -14.82 9.27
C ALA A 61 5.42 -14.89 8.64
N ALA A 62 6.30 -15.81 9.06
CA ALA A 62 7.63 -15.98 8.50
C ALA A 62 7.63 -16.19 6.97
N ALA A 63 6.62 -16.90 6.43
CA ALA A 63 6.48 -17.10 4.99
C ALA A 63 6.20 -15.76 4.26
N VAL A 64 5.25 -14.97 4.77
CA VAL A 64 4.94 -13.63 4.23
C VAL A 64 6.14 -12.70 4.33
N MET A 65 6.87 -12.74 5.45
CA MET A 65 8.04 -11.89 5.65
C MET A 65 9.18 -12.25 4.68
N THR A 66 9.28 -13.52 4.29
CA THR A 66 10.23 -13.96 3.25
C THR A 66 9.84 -13.38 1.89
N GLU A 67 8.56 -13.45 1.52
CA GLU A 67 8.07 -12.84 0.28
C GLU A 67 8.20 -11.32 0.29
N LEU A 68 7.96 -10.67 1.42
CA LEU A 68 8.19 -9.23 1.58
C LEU A 68 9.66 -8.86 1.34
N ALA A 69 10.60 -9.66 1.85
CA ALA A 69 12.03 -9.44 1.63
C ALA A 69 12.40 -9.58 0.13
N SER A 70 11.84 -10.58 -0.55
CA SER A 70 11.99 -10.76 -2.00
C SER A 70 11.40 -9.60 -2.79
N CYS A 71 10.20 -9.15 -2.44
CA CYS A 71 9.54 -8.00 -3.05
C CYS A 71 10.36 -6.71 -2.86
N ARG A 72 10.88 -6.45 -1.65
CA ARG A 72 11.76 -5.30 -1.37
C ARG A 72 13.08 -5.37 -2.13
N LYS A 73 13.61 -6.57 -2.37
CA LYS A 73 14.82 -6.74 -3.19
C LYS A 73 14.57 -6.37 -4.65
N ALA A 74 13.38 -6.68 -5.17
CA ALA A 74 13.00 -6.37 -6.56
C ALA A 74 12.52 -4.92 -6.75
N TYR A 75 11.77 -4.38 -5.77
CA TYR A 75 10.99 -3.14 -5.88
C TYR A 75 11.13 -2.25 -4.63
N GLY A 76 12.30 -2.25 -4.00
CA GLY A 76 12.57 -1.47 -2.78
C GLY A 76 12.53 0.05 -2.96
N ASP A 77 12.51 0.52 -4.21
CA ASP A 77 12.32 1.90 -4.62
C ASP A 77 10.83 2.27 -4.81
N ARG A 78 9.89 1.36 -4.54
CA ARG A 78 8.44 1.56 -4.71
C ARG A 78 7.69 1.60 -3.40
N TYR A 79 6.44 2.07 -3.44
CA TYR A 79 5.52 1.84 -2.35
C TYR A 79 5.15 0.36 -2.31
N ILE A 80 5.23 -0.27 -1.14
CA ILE A 80 4.78 -1.65 -0.94
C ILE A 80 3.78 -1.64 0.20
N ARG A 81 2.64 -2.30 0.01
CA ARG A 81 1.61 -2.49 1.05
C ARG A 81 1.38 -3.96 1.32
N ILE A 82 1.00 -4.26 2.55
CA ILE A 82 0.41 -5.54 2.95
C ILE A 82 -1.06 -5.30 3.25
N SER A 83 -1.91 -6.21 2.79
CA SER A 83 -3.33 -6.21 3.12
C SER A 83 -3.81 -7.58 3.61
N GLY A 84 -4.83 -7.58 4.46
CA GLY A 84 -5.50 -8.78 4.95
C GLY A 84 -6.93 -8.83 4.44
N PHE A 85 -7.27 -9.87 3.68
CA PHE A 85 -8.59 -10.10 3.08
C PHE A 85 -9.39 -11.12 3.89
N ASP A 86 -10.61 -10.76 4.25
CA ASP A 86 -11.53 -11.63 4.98
C ASP A 86 -12.63 -12.13 4.05
N ALA A 87 -12.60 -13.43 3.77
CA ALA A 87 -13.54 -14.12 2.89
C ALA A 87 -14.83 -14.57 3.60
N THR A 88 -15.02 -14.21 4.88
CA THR A 88 -16.23 -14.55 5.63
C THR A 88 -17.47 -13.95 4.94
N PRO A 89 -18.55 -14.73 4.72
CA PRO A 89 -19.77 -14.24 4.10
C PRO A 89 -20.32 -12.99 4.78
N GLY A 90 -20.62 -11.97 3.99
CA GLY A 90 -21.08 -10.67 4.48
C GLY A 90 -19.97 -9.66 4.81
N TRP A 91 -18.70 -10.06 4.77
CA TRP A 91 -17.57 -9.13 4.75
C TRP A 91 -16.90 -9.06 3.37
N GLU A 92 -16.35 -10.17 2.89
CA GLU A 92 -15.82 -10.35 1.52
C GLU A 92 -14.94 -9.20 1.01
N SER A 93 -14.07 -8.68 1.87
CA SER A 93 -13.31 -7.44 1.63
C SER A 93 -12.06 -7.35 2.51
N LEU A 94 -11.23 -6.33 2.26
CA LEU A 94 -10.05 -6.03 3.06
C LEU A 94 -10.47 -5.59 4.48
N ARG A 95 -9.81 -6.16 5.49
CA ARG A 95 -9.91 -5.74 6.90
C ARG A 95 -8.87 -4.71 7.27
N ILE A 96 -7.68 -4.83 6.68
CA ILE A 96 -6.53 -4.01 6.99
C ILE A 96 -5.66 -3.83 5.74
N SER A 97 -5.06 -2.65 5.60
CA SER A 97 -4.05 -2.36 4.58
C SER A 97 -3.09 -1.29 5.10
N PHE A 98 -1.79 -1.56 5.02
CA PHE A 98 -0.76 -0.65 5.54
C PHE A 98 0.52 -0.72 4.71
N LEU A 99 1.23 0.42 4.66
CA LEU A 99 2.51 0.54 3.96
C LEU A 99 3.63 -0.13 4.76
N VAL A 100 4.48 -0.87 4.05
CA VAL A 100 5.66 -1.56 4.58
C VAL A 100 6.95 -1.15 3.88
N ASN A 101 6.86 -0.42 2.77
CA ASN A 101 7.99 0.20 2.09
C ASN A 101 7.56 1.52 1.46
N ARG A 102 8.48 2.47 1.39
CA ARG A 102 8.30 3.77 0.74
C ARG A 102 9.56 4.08 -0.08
N PRO A 103 9.43 4.75 -1.24
CA PRO A 103 10.58 5.28 -1.94
C PRO A 103 11.38 6.26 -1.05
N PRO A 104 12.71 6.35 -1.21
CA PRO A 104 13.52 7.35 -0.51
C PRO A 104 13.08 8.78 -0.79
N GLU A 105 12.67 9.06 -2.02
CA GLU A 105 12.01 10.30 -2.41
C GLU A 105 10.53 10.04 -2.68
N GLU A 106 9.67 10.53 -1.78
CA GLU A 106 8.24 10.36 -1.93
C GLU A 106 7.62 11.32 -2.93
N ALA A 107 6.62 10.80 -3.65
CA ALA A 107 5.94 11.49 -4.72
C ALA A 107 5.23 12.76 -4.25
N ARG A 108 5.13 13.75 -5.13
CA ARG A 108 4.48 15.04 -4.86
C ARG A 108 3.26 15.19 -5.77
N PHE A 109 2.26 15.90 -5.28
CA PHE A 109 1.05 16.19 -6.04
C PHE A 109 0.89 17.69 -6.26
N ALA A 110 0.46 18.04 -7.46
CA ALA A 110 -0.09 19.36 -7.76
C ALA A 110 -1.61 19.25 -7.86
N LEU A 111 -2.31 20.27 -7.38
CA LEU A 111 -3.74 20.42 -7.61
C LEU A 111 -3.94 21.32 -8.82
N GLU A 112 -4.24 20.72 -9.96
CA GLU A 112 -4.61 21.44 -11.18
C GLU A 112 -6.03 21.96 -11.05
N ARG A 113 -6.25 23.17 -11.58
CA ARG A 113 -7.50 23.91 -11.45
C ARG A 113 -7.89 24.43 -12.83
N GLN A 114 -8.95 23.87 -13.40
CA GLN A 114 -9.53 24.35 -14.65
C GLN A 114 -10.79 25.16 -14.35
N GLU A 115 -10.81 26.43 -14.73
CA GLU A 115 -12.01 27.24 -14.71
C GLU A 115 -13.02 26.70 -15.73
N VAL A 116 -14.28 26.59 -15.31
CA VAL A 116 -15.40 26.20 -16.17
C VAL A 116 -16.54 27.23 -16.02
N GLU A 117 -17.77 26.89 -16.41
CA GLU A 117 -18.91 27.82 -16.36
C GLU A 117 -19.10 28.43 -14.96
N GLY A 118 -19.27 29.76 -14.93
CA GLY A 118 -19.47 30.53 -13.71
C GLY A 118 -18.22 30.60 -12.84
N ARG A 119 -18.35 30.13 -11.59
CA ARG A 119 -17.28 30.13 -10.57
C ARG A 119 -16.80 28.72 -10.21
N SER A 120 -17.18 27.73 -11.01
CA SER A 120 -16.83 26.34 -10.79
C SER A 120 -15.41 26.04 -11.25
N ILE A 121 -14.74 25.15 -10.53
CA ILE A 121 -13.39 24.66 -10.86
C ILE A 121 -13.44 23.14 -10.96
N ARG A 122 -12.90 22.58 -12.05
CA ARG A 122 -12.60 21.15 -12.15
C ARG A 122 -11.19 20.90 -11.65
N TYR A 123 -11.07 19.94 -10.73
CA TYR A 123 -9.80 19.59 -10.09
C TYR A 123 -9.24 18.31 -10.67
N THR A 124 -7.93 18.32 -10.90
CA THR A 124 -7.15 17.12 -11.19
C THR A 124 -5.99 17.05 -10.21
N THR A 125 -5.89 15.94 -9.47
CA THR A 125 -4.70 15.65 -8.67
C THR A 125 -3.65 15.06 -9.62
N ARG A 126 -2.60 15.82 -9.92
CA ARG A 126 -1.54 15.37 -10.82
C ARG A 126 -0.30 14.98 -10.04
N LEU A 127 0.26 13.82 -10.37
CA LEU A 127 1.57 13.44 -9.89
C LEU A 127 2.65 14.33 -10.53
N VAL A 128 3.47 14.94 -9.70
CA VAL A 128 4.60 15.75 -10.12
C VAL A 128 5.83 14.89 -10.01
N ALA A 129 6.45 14.58 -11.16
CA ALA A 129 7.73 13.88 -11.18
C ALA A 129 8.75 14.66 -10.34
N SER A 130 9.57 13.94 -9.57
CA SER A 130 10.78 14.53 -9.02
C SER A 130 11.60 15.07 -10.19
N SER A 131 12.13 16.28 -10.06
CA SER A 131 12.95 16.95 -11.08
C SER A 131 14.32 16.28 -11.33
N ALA A 132 14.48 15.01 -10.94
CA ALA A 132 15.62 14.18 -11.26
C ALA A 132 15.25 13.22 -12.41
N ASN A 133 15.43 13.70 -13.63
CA ASN A 133 15.69 12.91 -14.84
C ASN A 133 16.57 13.74 -15.78
#